data_AF-A0A937ZAL1-F1
#
_entry.id   AF-A0A937ZAL1-F1
#
_cell.length_a   1.000
_cell.length_b   1.000
_cell.length_c   1.000
_cell.angle_alpha   90.00
_cell.angle_beta   90.00
_cell.angle_gamma   90.00
#
_symmetry.space_group_name_H-M   'P 1'
#
loop_
_entity.id
_entity.type
_entity.pdbx_description
1 polymer ?
#
loop_
_entity_poly.entity_id
_entity_poly.type
_entity_poly.pdbx_seq_one_letter_code
_entity_poly.pdbx_strand_id
1 'polypeptide(L)'
;MREPRQPRAFIIDDDDKAPRRKTQAQAAIAFESEPVDSAPSAVQAPAPPPLRKAPWVGLLVSVLAGLFMLWAGLAATSLIEEAFRRAAALGWLATGLAALAGFATLAIIFREAWGLARLNRIEHIQADAAQAISAGDRAAARRAASAVVALHRGRVDSLWGLDHVRRHAGDVMDESDRLRLVERYLVAPRDEDAHRIIARAARRVTLITTVTPVAALDVAFVAVQNLR
;
A
#
# COMPACT_ATOMS: atom_id res chain seq x y z
N MET A 1 -19.88 -22.41 -55.14
CA MET A 1 -20.94 -23.01 -54.30
C MET A 1 -20.40 -24.32 -53.75
N ARG A 2 -20.29 -24.49 -52.43
CA ARG A 2 -19.79 -25.71 -51.78
C ARG A 2 -21.00 -26.55 -51.37
N GLU A 3 -21.06 -27.78 -51.84
CA GLU A 3 -22.12 -28.74 -51.50
C GLU A 3 -22.10 -29.07 -50.00
N PRO A 4 -23.26 -29.11 -49.31
CA PRO A 4 -23.31 -29.41 -47.89
C PRO A 4 -23.18 -30.92 -47.67
N ARG A 5 -22.12 -31.35 -46.96
CA ARG A 5 -21.99 -32.76 -46.52
C ARG A 5 -22.98 -33.05 -45.40
N GLN A 6 -23.85 -34.03 -45.62
CA GLN A 6 -24.74 -34.56 -44.59
C GLN A 6 -23.99 -35.53 -43.65
N PRO A 7 -24.35 -35.59 -42.37
CA PRO A 7 -23.71 -36.48 -41.40
C PRO A 7 -24.06 -37.96 -41.69
N ARG A 8 -23.03 -38.82 -41.77
CA ARG A 8 -23.21 -40.29 -41.76
C ARG A 8 -22.95 -40.81 -40.35
N ALA A 9 -23.88 -41.60 -39.82
CA ALA A 9 -23.67 -42.35 -38.60
C ALA A 9 -22.76 -43.56 -38.88
N PHE A 10 -21.74 -43.74 -38.06
CA PHE A 10 -20.89 -44.93 -38.06
C PHE A 10 -21.38 -45.87 -36.95
N ILE A 11 -21.61 -47.13 -37.30
CA ILE A 11 -21.83 -48.22 -36.34
C ILE A 11 -20.46 -48.85 -36.12
N ILE A 12 -20.02 -48.91 -34.86
CA ILE A 12 -18.78 -49.59 -34.47
C ILE A 12 -19.18 -51.04 -34.22
N ASP A 13 -18.79 -51.94 -35.12
CA ASP A 13 -18.85 -53.38 -34.86
C ASP A 13 -17.72 -53.73 -33.88
N ASP A 14 -18.09 -54.43 -32.81
CA ASP A 14 -17.27 -54.62 -31.61
C ASP A 14 -16.45 -55.93 -31.67
N ASP A 15 -15.81 -56.22 -32.81
CA ASP A 15 -15.16 -57.52 -33.01
C ASP A 15 -13.74 -57.48 -33.62
N ASP A 16 -12.95 -56.47 -33.25
CA ASP A 16 -11.50 -56.48 -33.46
C ASP A 16 -10.76 -56.72 -32.13
N LYS A 17 -10.45 -58.00 -31.86
CA LYS A 17 -9.46 -58.39 -30.84
C LYS A 17 -8.06 -57.96 -31.26
N ALA A 18 -7.71 -56.72 -30.96
CA ALA A 18 -6.33 -56.25 -30.99
C ALA A 18 -5.46 -57.06 -30.00
N PRO A 19 -4.18 -57.35 -30.32
CA PRO A 19 -3.31 -58.11 -29.43
C PRO A 19 -3.09 -57.33 -28.12
N ARG A 20 -3.42 -57.96 -26.99
CA ARG A 20 -3.18 -57.42 -25.64
C ARG A 20 -1.69 -57.14 -25.45
N ARG A 21 -1.29 -55.88 -25.62
CA ARG A 21 -0.01 -55.36 -25.18
C ARG A 21 0.05 -55.55 -23.66
N LYS A 22 1.02 -56.33 -23.17
CA LYS A 22 1.25 -56.50 -21.73
C LYS A 22 1.53 -55.12 -21.13
N THR A 23 0.55 -54.56 -20.42
CA THR A 23 0.73 -53.37 -19.60
C THR A 23 1.74 -53.73 -18.52
N GLN A 24 2.98 -53.24 -18.67
CA GLN A 24 3.89 -53.17 -17.53
C GLN A 24 3.16 -52.36 -16.47
N ALA A 25 2.93 -52.99 -15.31
CA ALA A 25 2.31 -52.35 -14.17
C ALA A 25 3.12 -51.08 -13.87
N GLN A 26 2.56 -49.92 -14.22
CA GLN A 26 3.03 -48.66 -13.66
C GLN A 26 2.85 -48.84 -12.16
N ALA A 27 3.95 -48.73 -11.42
CA ALA A 27 3.95 -48.73 -9.97
C ALA A 27 2.78 -47.86 -9.53
N ALA A 28 1.87 -48.44 -8.74
CA ALA A 28 0.77 -47.69 -8.16
C ALA A 28 1.41 -46.51 -7.44
N ILE A 29 1.22 -45.30 -7.98
CA ILE A 29 1.56 -44.08 -7.27
C ILE A 29 0.55 -44.04 -6.13
N ALA A 30 0.95 -44.62 -4.99
CA ALA A 30 0.32 -44.33 -3.73
C ALA A 30 0.57 -42.86 -3.49
N PHE A 31 -0.43 -42.04 -3.78
CA PHE A 31 -0.47 -40.70 -3.21
C PHE A 31 -0.62 -40.91 -1.71
N GLU A 32 0.52 -40.89 -1.01
CA GLU A 32 0.52 -40.60 0.41
C GLU A 32 -0.16 -39.24 0.52
N SER A 33 -1.40 -39.23 1.01
CA SER A 33 -2.06 -38.00 1.38
C SER A 33 -1.24 -37.43 2.52
N GLU A 34 -0.34 -36.48 2.20
CA GLU A 34 0.07 -35.50 3.20
C GLU A 34 -1.22 -35.01 3.85
N PRO A 35 -1.35 -35.08 5.19
CA PRO A 35 -2.45 -34.43 5.85
C PRO A 35 -2.30 -32.95 5.52
N VAL A 36 -3.07 -32.49 4.54
CA VAL A 36 -3.28 -31.08 4.32
C VAL A 36 -4.09 -30.66 5.53
N ASP A 37 -3.38 -30.28 6.60
CA ASP A 37 -3.88 -29.46 7.69
C ASP A 37 -4.30 -28.13 7.05
N SER A 38 -5.44 -28.18 6.37
CA SER A 38 -6.19 -27.05 5.83
C SER A 38 -6.98 -26.43 6.97
N ALA A 39 -6.32 -26.14 8.08
CA ALA A 39 -6.65 -24.89 8.72
C ALA A 39 -6.06 -23.83 7.78
N PRO A 40 -6.82 -22.82 7.31
CA PRO A 40 -6.17 -21.62 6.82
C PRO A 40 -5.35 -21.11 8.01
N SER A 41 -4.07 -21.47 8.03
CA SER A 41 -3.07 -20.80 8.83
C SER A 41 -3.16 -19.36 8.36
N ALA A 42 -3.96 -18.56 9.05
CA ALA A 42 -3.93 -17.13 8.93
C ALA A 42 -2.46 -16.81 9.12
N VAL A 43 -1.78 -16.47 8.02
CA VAL A 43 -0.42 -15.95 8.06
C VAL A 43 -0.60 -14.67 8.84
N GLN A 44 -0.46 -14.79 10.16
CA GLN A 44 -0.57 -13.71 11.09
C GLN A 44 0.64 -12.88 10.73
N ALA A 45 0.40 -11.77 10.03
CA ALA A 45 1.46 -10.83 9.68
C ALA A 45 2.26 -10.60 10.96
N PRO A 46 3.58 -10.87 10.97
CA PRO A 46 4.37 -10.79 12.19
C PRO A 46 4.10 -9.43 12.80
N ALA A 47 3.59 -9.43 14.04
CA ALA A 47 3.30 -8.19 14.76
C ALA A 47 4.58 -7.34 14.67
N PRO A 48 4.50 -6.10 14.11
CA PRO A 48 5.68 -5.28 13.97
C PRO A 48 6.35 -5.17 15.34
N PRO A 49 7.67 -5.39 15.44
CA PRO A 49 8.35 -5.36 16.72
C PRO A 49 8.02 -4.03 17.39
N PRO A 50 7.70 -4.01 18.70
CA PRO A 50 7.37 -2.76 19.38
C PRO A 50 8.56 -1.83 19.20
N LEU A 51 8.34 -0.71 18.50
CA LEU A 51 9.35 0.32 18.36
C LEU A 51 9.77 0.72 19.76
N ARG A 52 10.98 0.35 20.16
CA ARG A 52 11.57 0.79 21.41
C ARG A 52 11.71 2.29 21.30
N LYS A 53 10.76 3.02 21.88
CA LYS A 53 10.81 4.47 21.97
C LYS A 53 12.08 4.79 22.75
N ALA A 54 13.11 5.27 22.07
CA ALA A 54 14.32 5.79 22.70
C ALA A 54 14.02 7.25 23.07
N PRO A 55 13.55 7.55 24.30
CA PRO A 55 13.06 8.89 24.64
C PRO A 55 14.15 9.97 24.47
N TRP A 56 15.41 9.57 24.64
CA TRP A 56 16.58 10.42 24.40
C TRP A 56 16.78 10.81 22.94
N VAL A 57 16.44 9.93 21.98
CA VAL A 57 16.51 10.26 20.54
C VAL A 57 15.44 11.29 20.21
N GLY A 58 14.22 11.13 20.74
CA GLY A 58 13.15 12.11 20.59
C GLY A 58 13.54 13.48 21.16
N LEU A 59 14.13 13.49 22.35
CA LEU A 59 14.63 14.73 22.98
C LEU A 59 15.73 15.37 22.12
N LEU A 60 16.75 14.60 21.73
CA LEU A 60 17.85 15.08 20.90
C LEU A 60 17.35 15.70 19.60
N VAL A 61 16.45 15.00 18.89
CA VAL A 61 15.86 15.48 17.64
C VAL A 61 15.06 16.77 17.88
N SER A 62 14.27 16.84 18.96
CA SER A 62 13.50 18.05 19.28
C SER A 62 14.39 19.25 19.58
N VAL A 63 15.47 19.06 20.34
CA VAL A 63 16.45 20.11 20.66
C VAL A 63 17.19 20.55 19.40
N LEU A 64 17.62 19.61 18.56
CA LEU A 64 18.33 19.91 17.32
C LEU A 64 17.43 20.66 16.33
N ALA A 65 16.15 20.26 16.22
CA ALA A 65 15.16 20.95 15.42
C ALA A 65 14.88 22.38 15.96
N GLY A 66 14.75 22.53 17.28
CA GLY A 66 14.59 23.85 17.91
C GLY A 66 15.79 24.77 17.67
N LEU A 67 17.02 24.25 17.79
CA LEU A 67 18.25 24.98 17.52
C LEU A 67 18.34 25.39 16.04
N PHE A 68 18.00 24.49 15.12
CA PHE A 68 17.96 24.79 13.70
C PHE A 68 16.93 25.88 13.38
N MET A 69 15.73 25.81 13.97
CA MET A 69 14.68 26.82 13.78
C MET A 69 15.12 28.19 14.28
N LEU A 70 15.78 28.25 15.45
CA LEU A 70 16.35 29.47 15.99
C LEU A 70 17.45 30.04 15.08
N TRP A 71 18.39 29.20 14.65
CA TRP A 71 19.45 29.60 13.73
C TRP A 71 18.90 30.12 12.41
N ALA A 72 17.93 29.42 11.80
CA ALA A 72 17.30 29.83 10.56
C ALA A 72 16.57 31.18 10.71
N GLY A 73 15.86 31.38 11.82
CA GLY A 73 15.23 32.66 12.16
C GLY A 73 16.23 33.81 12.24
N LEU A 74 17.32 33.63 12.99
CA LEU A 74 18.38 34.62 13.14
C LEU A 74 19.12 34.87 11.81
N ALA A 75 19.36 33.83 11.01
CA ALA A 75 19.98 33.95 9.70
C ALA A 75 19.10 34.76 8.74
N ALA A 76 17.79 34.54 8.77
CA ALA A 76 16.84 35.31 7.95
C ALA A 76 16.78 36.78 8.37
N THR A 77 16.65 37.08 9.68
CA THR A 77 16.58 38.46 10.15
C THR A 77 17.89 39.22 9.91
N SER A 78 19.04 38.60 10.19
CA SER A 78 20.35 39.22 9.93
C SER A 78 20.59 39.46 8.44
N LEU A 79 20.17 38.54 7.55
CA LEU A 79 20.24 38.74 6.11
C LEU A 79 19.39 39.93 5.65
N ILE A 80 18.18 40.08 6.20
CA ILE A 80 17.29 41.21 5.88
C ILE A 80 17.92 42.53 6.34
N GLU A 81 18.44 42.58 7.57
CA GLU A 81 19.12 43.76 8.11
C GLU A 81 20.36 44.14 7.28
N GLU A 82 21.20 43.16 6.94
CA GLU A 82 22.37 43.32 6.07
C GLU A 82 21.97 43.87 4.69
N ALA A 83 20.87 43.38 4.13
CA ALA A 83 20.35 43.84 2.84
C ALA A 83 19.87 45.30 2.91
N PHE A 84 19.14 45.68 3.97
CA PHE A 84 18.73 47.06 4.19
C PHE A 84 19.91 48.01 4.39
N ARG A 85 20.98 47.58 5.09
CA ARG A 85 22.21 48.37 5.23
C ARG A 85 22.89 48.65 3.90
N ARG A 86 22.77 47.75 2.92
CA ARG A 86 23.38 47.90 1.58
C ARG A 86 22.52 48.73 0.64
N ALA A 87 21.21 48.44 0.57
CA ALA A 87 20.25 49.22 -0.21
C ALA A 87 18.81 48.90 0.21
N ALA A 88 17.95 49.93 0.27
CA ALA A 88 16.55 49.75 0.64
C ALA A 88 15.80 48.76 -0.28
N ALA A 89 16.08 48.78 -1.59
CA ALA A 89 15.48 47.86 -2.55
C ALA A 89 15.85 46.39 -2.27
N LEU A 90 17.10 46.12 -1.87
CA LEU A 90 17.54 44.76 -1.50
C LEU A 90 16.86 44.27 -0.22
N GLY A 91 16.68 45.15 0.76
CA GLY A 91 15.96 44.84 2.00
C GLY A 91 14.51 44.40 1.76
N TRP A 92 13.78 45.14 0.92
CA TRP A 92 12.42 44.77 0.51
C TRP A 92 12.37 43.43 -0.25
N LEU A 93 13.33 43.20 -1.16
CA LEU A 93 13.44 41.93 -1.87
C LEU A 93 13.70 40.76 -0.90
N ALA A 94 14.66 40.90 0.02
CA ALA A 94 14.99 39.89 1.02
C ALA A 94 13.80 39.59 1.94
N THR A 95 13.07 40.62 2.36
CA THR A 95 11.87 40.49 3.19
C THR A 95 10.76 39.73 2.45
N GLY A 96 10.52 40.07 1.18
CA GLY A 96 9.54 39.37 0.35
C GLY A 96 9.88 37.90 0.15
N LEU A 97 11.15 37.58 -0.12
CA LEU A 97 11.62 36.20 -0.26
C LEU A 97 11.51 35.42 1.05
N ALA A 98 11.88 36.02 2.19
CA ALA A 98 11.76 35.39 3.50
C ALA A 98 10.29 35.10 3.87
N ALA A 99 9.39 36.04 3.60
CA ALA A 99 7.95 35.86 3.82
C ALA A 99 7.39 34.73 2.94
N LEU A 100 7.77 34.68 1.66
CA LEU A 100 7.35 33.63 0.74
C LEU A 100 7.89 32.26 1.15
N ALA A 101 9.16 32.17 1.57
CA ALA A 101 9.76 30.93 2.07
C ALA A 101 9.06 30.44 3.35
N GLY A 102 8.75 31.36 4.27
CA GLY A 102 7.99 31.05 5.49
C GLY A 102 6.58 30.53 5.17
N PHE A 103 5.87 31.19 4.25
CA PHE A 103 4.55 30.75 3.79
C PHE A 103 4.60 29.38 3.12
N ALA A 104 5.56 29.14 2.22
CA ALA A 104 5.73 27.85 1.56
C ALA A 104 6.04 26.72 2.56
N THR A 105 6.88 27.01 3.56
CA THR A 105 7.20 26.05 4.64
C THR A 105 5.94 25.71 5.43
N LEU A 106 5.15 26.73 5.79
CA LEU A 106 3.90 26.52 6.51
C LEU A 106 2.90 25.69 5.69
N ALA A 107 2.77 25.98 4.39
CA ALA A 107 1.90 25.23 3.49
C ALA A 107 2.32 23.75 3.37
N ILE A 108 3.62 23.46 3.33
CA ILE A 108 4.14 22.08 3.32
C ILE A 108 3.80 21.38 4.63
N ILE A 109 4.03 22.02 5.78
CA ILE A 109 3.70 21.45 7.09
C ILE A 109 2.21 21.15 7.20
N PHE A 110 1.34 22.09 6.79
CA PHE A 110 -0.11 21.87 6.79
C PHE A 110 -0.53 20.72 5.88
N ARG A 111 0.04 20.63 4.67
CA ARG A 111 -0.21 19.52 3.73
C ARG A 111 0.17 18.18 4.36
N GLU A 112 1.30 18.13 5.04
CA GLU A 112 1.78 16.89 5.68
C GLU A 112 0.97 16.53 6.92
N ALA A 113 0.63 17.51 7.77
CA ALA A 113 -0.24 17.31 8.92
C ALA A 113 -1.61 16.76 8.49
N TRP A 114 -2.14 17.23 7.36
CA TRP A 114 -3.38 16.68 6.80
C TRP A 114 -3.18 15.25 6.26
N GLY A 115 -2.02 14.96 5.66
CA GLY A 115 -1.61 13.61 5.26
C GLY A 115 -1.54 12.64 6.45
N LEU A 116 -0.94 13.07 7.56
CA LEU A 116 -0.84 12.29 8.80
C LEU A 116 -2.21 12.10 9.47
N ALA A 117 -3.05 13.13 9.50
CA ALA A 117 -4.42 12.99 9.99
C ALA A 117 -5.22 11.96 9.17
N ARG A 118 -4.99 11.92 7.85
CA ARG A 118 -5.55 10.89 6.97
C ARG A 118 -4.99 9.50 7.27
N LEU A 119 -3.73 9.38 7.69
CA LEU A 119 -3.13 8.10 8.08
C LEU A 119 -3.75 7.54 9.36
N ASN A 120 -3.96 8.36 10.39
CA ASN A 120 -4.62 7.93 11.64
C ASN A 120 -6.02 7.34 11.36
N ARG A 121 -6.74 7.86 10.36
CA ARG A 121 -8.03 7.31 9.95
C ARG A 121 -7.91 5.88 9.42
N ILE A 122 -6.83 5.56 8.70
CA ILE A 122 -6.58 4.20 8.18
C ILE A 122 -6.24 3.25 9.34
N GLU A 123 -5.46 3.70 10.32
CA GLU A 123 -5.12 2.91 11.51
C GLU A 123 -6.36 2.49 12.31
N HIS A 124 -7.33 3.40 12.48
CA HIS A 124 -8.61 3.05 13.10
C HIS A 124 -9.41 2.01 12.31
N ILE A 125 -9.40 2.08 10.98
CA ILE A 125 -10.06 1.08 10.12
C ILE A 125 -9.37 -0.28 10.28
N GLN A 126 -8.03 -0.30 10.33
CA GLN A 126 -7.26 -1.51 10.54
C GLN A 126 -7.54 -2.13 11.91
N ALA A 127 -7.64 -1.32 12.96
CA ALA A 127 -8.00 -1.78 14.30
C ALA A 127 -9.42 -2.37 14.36
N ASP A 128 -10.42 -1.69 13.76
CA ASP A 128 -11.79 -2.21 13.67
C ASP A 128 -11.85 -3.52 12.87
N ALA A 129 -11.11 -3.63 11.76
CA ALA A 129 -11.04 -4.85 10.96
C ALA A 129 -10.35 -6.00 11.71
N ALA A 130 -9.27 -5.72 12.43
CA ALA A 130 -8.58 -6.70 13.26
C ALA A 130 -9.51 -7.24 14.35
N GLN A 131 -10.24 -6.36 15.05
CA GLN A 131 -11.23 -6.73 16.06
C GLN A 131 -12.37 -7.57 15.47
N ALA A 132 -12.86 -7.22 14.28
CA ALA A 132 -13.88 -7.99 13.58
C ALA A 132 -13.42 -9.43 13.29
N ILE A 133 -12.18 -9.60 12.81
CA ILE A 133 -11.62 -10.91 12.46
C ILE A 133 -11.29 -11.74 13.71
N SER A 134 -10.67 -11.13 14.72
CA SER A 134 -10.21 -11.86 15.91
C SER A 134 -11.32 -12.18 16.91
N ALA A 135 -12.29 -11.28 17.07
CA ALA A 135 -13.35 -11.40 18.07
C ALA A 135 -14.74 -11.71 17.48
N GLY A 136 -14.87 -11.80 16.15
CA GLY A 136 -16.17 -12.01 15.50
C GLY A 136 -17.16 -10.86 15.70
N ASP A 137 -16.65 -9.65 15.97
CA ASP A 137 -17.48 -8.47 16.26
C ASP A 137 -18.14 -7.94 14.98
N ARG A 138 -19.42 -8.26 14.80
CA ARG A 138 -20.26 -7.80 13.67
C ARG A 138 -20.35 -6.28 13.57
N ALA A 139 -20.37 -5.57 14.71
CA ALA A 139 -20.44 -4.12 14.72
C ALA A 139 -19.13 -3.51 14.22
N ALA A 140 -17.99 -4.06 14.64
CA ALA A 140 -16.67 -3.69 14.11
C ALA A 140 -16.55 -4.00 12.61
N ALA A 141 -17.03 -5.16 12.17
CA ALA A 141 -17.03 -5.55 10.76
C ALA A 141 -17.82 -4.55 9.88
N ARG A 142 -18.99 -4.12 10.35
CA ARG A 142 -19.81 -3.10 9.69
C ARG A 142 -19.13 -1.73 9.63
N ARG A 143 -18.50 -1.28 10.74
CA ARG A 143 -17.76 -0.02 10.78
C ARG A 143 -16.60 -0.04 9.78
N ALA A 144 -15.76 -1.07 9.83
CA ALA A 144 -14.62 -1.25 8.92
C ALA A 144 -15.07 -1.26 7.45
N ALA A 145 -16.08 -2.07 7.09
CA ALA A 145 -16.59 -2.16 5.73
C ALA A 145 -17.10 -0.80 5.21
N SER A 146 -17.87 -0.08 6.03
CA SER A 146 -18.40 1.24 5.67
C SER A 146 -17.29 2.28 5.49
N ALA A 147 -16.26 2.23 6.32
CA ALA A 147 -15.13 3.15 6.29
C ALA A 147 -14.23 2.91 5.09
N VAL A 148 -13.98 1.65 4.70
CA VAL A 148 -13.24 1.29 3.48
C VAL A 148 -14.00 1.74 2.24
N VAL A 149 -15.31 1.54 2.18
CA VAL A 149 -16.14 2.06 1.08
C VAL A 149 -16.07 3.59 1.02
N ALA A 150 -16.20 4.27 2.17
CA ALA A 150 -16.12 5.73 2.23
C ALA A 150 -14.76 6.27 1.79
N LEU A 151 -13.66 5.58 2.09
CA LEU A 151 -12.30 5.94 1.65
C LEU A 151 -12.16 5.89 0.12
N HIS A 152 -12.93 5.03 -0.54
CA HIS A 152 -12.85 4.80 -1.99
C HIS A 152 -13.89 5.57 -2.82
N ARG A 153 -14.93 6.15 -2.21
CA ARG A 153 -16.03 6.84 -2.92
C ARG A 153 -15.61 7.97 -3.87
N GLY A 154 -14.47 8.62 -3.63
CA GLY A 154 -13.96 9.73 -4.46
C GLY A 154 -12.99 9.33 -5.57
N ARG A 155 -12.74 8.03 -5.80
CA ARG A 155 -11.70 7.56 -6.71
C ARG A 155 -12.30 6.91 -7.96
N VAL A 156 -11.96 7.44 -9.13
CA VAL A 156 -12.39 6.91 -10.44
C VAL A 156 -11.96 5.46 -10.60
N ASP A 157 -10.73 5.13 -10.20
CA ASP A 157 -10.18 3.77 -10.31
C ASP A 157 -10.92 2.75 -9.43
N SER A 158 -11.72 3.19 -8.45
CA SER A 158 -12.49 2.31 -7.55
C SER A 158 -13.94 2.12 -7.97
N LEU A 159 -14.41 2.77 -9.04
CA LEU A 159 -15.82 2.73 -9.43
C LEU A 159 -16.28 1.30 -9.72
N TRP A 160 -15.47 0.50 -10.42
CA TRP A 160 -15.79 -0.89 -10.74
C TRP A 160 -15.97 -1.76 -9.49
N GLY A 161 -15.04 -1.64 -8.53
CA GLY A 161 -15.10 -2.39 -7.26
C GLY A 161 -16.25 -1.92 -6.37
N LEU A 162 -16.52 -0.61 -6.34
CA LEU A 162 -17.66 -0.03 -5.61
C LEU A 162 -18.99 -0.53 -6.16
N ASP A 163 -19.11 -0.65 -7.48
CA ASP A 163 -20.31 -1.18 -8.11
C ASP A 163 -20.52 -2.67 -7.78
N HIS A 164 -19.46 -3.48 -7.81
CA HIS A 164 -19.54 -4.88 -7.40
C HIS A 164 -19.94 -5.04 -5.93
N VAL A 165 -19.35 -4.25 -5.03
CA VAL A 165 -19.74 -4.24 -3.62
C VAL A 165 -21.21 -3.86 -3.47
N ARG A 166 -21.70 -2.85 -4.20
CA ARG A 166 -23.12 -2.44 -4.13
C ARG A 166 -24.07 -3.52 -4.62
N ARG A 167 -23.76 -4.20 -5.74
CA ARG A 167 -24.61 -5.25 -6.30
C ARG A 167 -24.80 -6.43 -5.35
N HIS A 168 -23.74 -6.81 -4.63
CA HIS A 168 -23.77 -7.97 -3.73
C HIS A 168 -24.01 -7.58 -2.25
N ALA A 169 -24.15 -6.29 -1.94
CA ALA A 169 -24.36 -5.82 -0.56
C ALA A 169 -25.67 -6.30 0.06
N GLY A 170 -26.70 -6.57 -0.77
CA GLY A 170 -27.99 -7.10 -0.34
C GLY A 170 -28.02 -8.63 -0.19
N ASP A 171 -27.09 -9.34 -0.82
CA ASP A 171 -27.06 -10.81 -0.85
C ASP A 171 -26.29 -11.40 0.36
N VAL A 172 -25.44 -10.59 1.00
CA VAL A 172 -24.60 -11.01 2.12
C VAL A 172 -25.22 -10.61 3.45
N MET A 173 -25.73 -11.59 4.18
CA MET A 173 -26.41 -11.39 5.47
C MET A 173 -25.44 -11.21 6.65
N ASP A 174 -24.27 -11.87 6.65
CA ASP A 174 -23.30 -11.74 7.74
C ASP A 174 -22.34 -10.55 7.52
N GLU A 175 -22.11 -9.77 8.57
CA GLU A 175 -21.27 -8.57 8.47
C GLU A 175 -19.79 -8.89 8.23
N SER A 176 -19.32 -10.06 8.67
CA SER A 176 -17.94 -10.51 8.45
C SER A 176 -17.71 -10.87 6.99
N ASP A 177 -18.66 -11.57 6.37
CA ASP A 177 -18.62 -11.88 4.94
C ASP A 177 -18.74 -10.62 4.09
N ARG A 178 -19.51 -9.62 4.53
CA ARG A 178 -19.59 -8.33 3.85
C ARG A 178 -18.25 -7.58 3.91
N LEU A 179 -17.51 -7.68 5.02
CA LEU A 179 -16.16 -7.12 5.11
C LEU A 179 -15.20 -7.81 4.13
N ARG A 180 -15.25 -9.15 4.02
CA ARG A 180 -14.45 -9.92 3.06
C ARG A 180 -14.77 -9.57 1.60
N LEU A 181 -16.04 -9.33 1.29
CA LEU A 181 -16.47 -8.85 -0.03
C LEU A 181 -15.83 -7.49 -0.36
N VAL A 182 -15.87 -6.56 0.59
CA VAL A 182 -15.27 -5.21 0.45
C VAL A 182 -13.75 -5.31 0.26
N GLU A 183 -13.06 -6.13 1.06
CA GLU A 183 -11.63 -6.38 0.95
C GLU A 183 -11.24 -6.89 -0.45
N ARG A 184 -11.93 -7.92 -0.93
CA ARG A 184 -11.66 -8.55 -2.23
C ARG A 184 -11.78 -7.56 -3.40
N TYR A 185 -12.80 -6.71 -3.39
CA TYR A 185 -13.09 -5.84 -4.54
C TYR A 185 -12.46 -4.44 -4.45
N LEU A 186 -12.15 -3.94 -3.24
CA LEU A 186 -11.59 -2.60 -3.05
C LEU A 186 -10.13 -2.57 -2.61
N VAL A 187 -9.70 -3.55 -1.80
CA VAL A 187 -8.37 -3.56 -1.17
C VAL A 187 -7.40 -4.44 -1.95
N ALA A 188 -7.75 -5.69 -2.24
CA ALA A 188 -6.83 -6.65 -2.88
C ALA A 188 -6.22 -6.17 -4.21
N PRO A 189 -6.96 -5.51 -5.14
CA PRO A 189 -6.36 -4.96 -6.36
C PRO A 189 -5.30 -3.88 -6.08
N ARG A 190 -5.42 -3.16 -4.96
CA ARG A 190 -4.51 -2.07 -4.57
C ARG A 190 -3.25 -2.58 -3.90
N ASP A 191 -3.33 -3.68 -3.18
CA ASP A 191 -2.15 -4.31 -2.60
C ASP A 191 -1.19 -4.79 -3.69
N GLU A 192 -1.75 -5.32 -4.78
CA GLU A 192 -0.98 -5.70 -5.97
C GLU A 192 -0.29 -4.49 -6.63
N ASP A 193 -1.00 -3.36 -6.76
CA ASP A 193 -0.41 -2.13 -7.27
C ASP A 193 0.68 -1.59 -6.33
N ALA A 194 0.47 -1.66 -5.02
CA ALA A 194 1.44 -1.27 -4.01
C ALA A 194 2.71 -2.12 -4.10
N HIS A 195 2.60 -3.44 -4.23
CA HIS A 195 3.73 -4.33 -4.45
C HIS A 195 4.54 -3.94 -5.69
N ARG A 196 3.87 -3.58 -6.79
CA ARG A 196 4.56 -3.14 -8.03
C ARG A 196 5.28 -1.81 -7.85
N ILE A 197 4.74 -0.89 -7.06
CA ILE A 197 5.38 0.40 -6.76
C ILE A 197 6.61 0.17 -5.88
N ILE A 198 6.46 -0.61 -4.81
CA ILE A 198 7.55 -0.96 -3.89
C ILE A 198 8.67 -1.69 -4.62
N ALA A 199 8.35 -2.69 -5.44
CA ALA A 199 9.35 -3.40 -6.23
C ALA A 199 10.11 -2.47 -7.19
N ARG A 200 9.43 -1.50 -7.81
CA ARG A 200 10.09 -0.49 -8.67
C ARG A 200 10.97 0.45 -7.86
N ALA A 201 10.53 0.91 -6.70
CA ALA A 201 11.29 1.79 -5.83
C ALA A 201 12.55 1.07 -5.31
N ALA A 202 12.40 -0.15 -4.78
CA ALA A 202 13.51 -0.97 -4.30
C ALA A 202 14.58 -1.18 -5.37
N ARG A 203 14.19 -1.55 -6.61
CA ARG A 203 15.13 -1.69 -7.72
C ARG A 203 15.91 -0.40 -8.03
N ARG A 204 15.26 0.77 -7.96
CA ARG A 204 15.90 2.07 -8.19
C ARG A 204 16.93 2.38 -7.11
N VAL A 205 16.59 2.14 -5.85
CA VAL A 205 17.51 2.33 -4.73
C VAL A 205 18.70 1.38 -4.90
N THR A 206 18.47 0.08 -5.12
CA THR A 206 19.55 -0.89 -5.33
C THR A 206 20.50 -0.50 -6.47
N LEU A 207 19.98 -0.05 -7.62
CA LEU A 207 20.82 0.41 -8.72
C LEU A 207 21.69 1.59 -8.30
N ILE A 208 21.13 2.57 -7.58
CA ILE A 208 21.87 3.76 -7.15
C ILE A 208 22.93 3.40 -6.12
N THR A 209 22.62 2.52 -5.16
CA THR A 209 23.60 1.99 -4.19
C THR A 209 24.74 1.26 -4.89
N THR A 210 24.46 0.46 -5.93
CA THR A 210 25.51 -0.27 -6.65
C THR A 210 26.41 0.62 -7.51
N VAL A 211 25.91 1.80 -7.92
CA VAL A 211 26.64 2.73 -8.79
C VAL A 211 27.37 3.81 -7.99
N THR A 212 26.95 4.11 -6.76
CA THR A 212 27.48 5.22 -5.96
C THR A 212 28.40 4.71 -4.84
N PRO A 213 29.73 4.96 -4.89
CA PRO A 213 30.67 4.45 -3.87
C PRO A 213 30.58 5.20 -2.52
N VAL A 214 29.74 6.22 -2.39
CA VAL A 214 29.66 7.08 -1.20
C VAL A 214 28.36 6.80 -0.43
N ALA A 215 28.48 6.12 0.71
CA ALA A 215 27.34 5.75 1.57
C ALA A 215 26.47 6.95 2.02
N ALA A 216 27.05 8.15 2.16
CA ALA A 216 26.32 9.36 2.54
C ALA A 216 25.31 9.82 1.47
N LEU A 217 25.63 9.63 0.19
CA LEU A 217 24.73 9.99 -0.91
C LEU A 217 23.54 9.04 -1.00
N ASP A 218 23.73 7.76 -0.65
CA ASP A 218 22.66 6.76 -0.65
C ASP A 218 21.59 7.08 0.40
N VAL A 219 22.01 7.41 1.63
CA VAL A 219 21.10 7.81 2.71
C VAL A 219 20.34 9.10 2.37
N ALA A 220 21.04 10.12 1.84
CA ALA A 220 20.42 11.38 1.45
C ALA A 220 19.38 11.18 0.33
N PHE A 221 19.66 10.30 -0.64
CA PHE A 221 18.76 10.03 -1.74
C PHE A 221 17.53 9.22 -1.32
N VAL A 222 17.71 8.19 -0.48
CA VAL A 222 16.59 7.42 0.08
C VAL A 222 15.66 8.34 0.88
N ALA A 223 16.22 9.27 1.65
CA ALA A 223 15.42 10.28 2.35
C ALA A 223 14.60 11.16 1.38
N VAL A 224 15.20 11.61 0.28
CA VAL A 224 14.50 12.41 -0.74
C VAL A 224 13.42 11.60 -1.47
N GLN A 225 13.64 10.32 -1.74
CA GLN A 225 12.62 9.46 -2.34
C GLN A 225 11.43 9.21 -1.42
N ASN A 226 11.65 9.03 -0.12
CA ASN A 226 10.57 8.85 0.85
C ASN A 226 9.76 10.12 1.09
N LEU A 227 10.28 11.29 0.72
CA LEU A 227 9.61 12.59 0.85
C LEU A 227 8.75 12.99 -0.37
N ARG A 228 8.74 12.18 -1.44
CA ARG A 228 7.94 12.40 -2.66
C ARG A 228 6.66 11.58 -2.65
#